data_AF-A0A2U1M2E0-F1
#
_entry.id   AF-A0A2U1M2E0-F1
#
_cell.length_a   1.000
_cell.length_b   1.000
_cell.length_c   1.000
_cell.angle_alpha   90.00
_cell.angle_beta   90.00
_cell.angle_gamma   90.00
#
_symmetry.space_group_name_H-M   'P 1'
#
loop_
_entity.id
_entity.type
_entity.pdbx_description
1 polymer ?
#
loop_
_entity_poly.entity_id
_entity_poly.type
_entity_poly.pdbx_seq_one_letter_code
_entity_poly.pdbx_strand_id
1 'polypeptide(L)'
;MDSWFRKRFHGEEFIQIIDLSLLESYHSDQKFTWYAWLPQKINIFAWRAFNDRLPLLVNLANRGLDPEDSDHLLIRCPRIITIWRKVFSWWKIDFPSNISLAFIASSSSCFPLNKHSAKVFQGVCLIAL
;
A
#
# COMPACT_ATOMS: atom_id res chain seq x y z
N MET A 1 -22.99 14.45 -10.65
CA MET A 1 -21.78 13.70 -10.19
C MET A 1 -21.66 13.95 -8.70
N ASP A 2 -22.35 13.12 -7.93
CA ASP A 2 -23.25 13.62 -6.89
C ASP A 2 -22.64 13.68 -5.48
N SER A 3 -23.16 14.63 -4.71
CA SER A 3 -22.78 14.98 -3.34
C SER A 3 -22.99 13.87 -2.30
N TRP A 4 -23.52 12.72 -2.70
CA TRP A 4 -23.73 11.53 -1.88
C TRP A 4 -22.43 10.84 -1.42
N PHE A 5 -21.32 10.99 -2.16
CA PHE A 5 -20.05 10.38 -1.77
C PHE A 5 -19.36 11.05 -0.57
N ARG A 6 -19.77 12.27 -0.21
CA ARG A 6 -19.03 13.12 0.73
C ARG A 6 -19.48 12.99 2.18
N LYS A 7 -20.61 12.33 2.46
CA LYS A 7 -21.32 12.50 3.75
C LYS A 7 -21.41 11.30 4.69
N ARG A 8 -20.81 10.13 4.39
CA ARG A 8 -21.18 8.92 5.14
C ARG A 8 -20.12 8.22 6.01
N PHE A 9 -18.86 8.63 6.09
CA PHE A 9 -17.90 7.72 6.74
C PHE A 9 -17.01 8.42 7.78
N HIS A 10 -17.47 8.37 9.03
CA HIS A 10 -16.60 8.49 10.20
C HIS A 10 -15.61 7.31 10.16
N GLY A 11 -14.32 7.61 10.23
CA GLY A 11 -13.23 6.72 9.80
C GLY A 11 -13.17 5.34 10.45
N GLU A 12 -13.76 5.13 11.63
CA GLU A 12 -13.69 3.84 12.32
C GLU A 12 -14.74 2.83 11.84
N GLU A 13 -15.97 3.27 11.55
CA GLU A 13 -17.05 2.39 11.08
C GLU A 13 -16.76 1.85 9.67
N PHE A 14 -16.12 2.64 8.82
CA PHE A 14 -15.76 2.22 7.47
C PHE A 14 -14.62 1.20 7.45
N ILE A 15 -13.66 1.31 8.38
CA ILE A 15 -12.60 0.31 8.55
C ILE A 15 -13.25 -1.00 8.99
N GLN A 16 -14.13 -0.97 9.97
CA GLN A 16 -14.87 -2.15 10.41
C GLN A 16 -15.74 -2.75 9.30
N ILE A 17 -16.41 -1.93 8.48
CA ILE A 17 -17.22 -2.44 7.37
C ILE A 17 -16.33 -3.00 6.25
N ILE A 18 -15.22 -2.37 5.89
CA ILE A 18 -14.27 -2.95 4.92
C ILE A 18 -13.71 -4.27 5.44
N ASP A 19 -13.29 -4.27 6.69
CA ASP A 19 -12.76 -5.46 7.35
C ASP A 19 -13.86 -6.55 7.36
N LEU A 20 -15.08 -6.26 7.81
CA LEU A 20 -16.16 -7.24 7.88
C LEU A 20 -16.70 -7.69 6.50
N SER A 21 -16.83 -6.78 5.54
CA SER A 21 -17.39 -7.08 4.20
C SER A 21 -16.38 -7.69 3.23
N LEU A 22 -15.07 -7.57 3.51
CA LEU A 22 -14.02 -8.17 2.69
C LEU A 22 -13.26 -9.31 3.41
N LEU A 23 -13.25 -9.41 4.76
CA LEU A 23 -12.50 -10.41 5.54
C LEU A 23 -13.33 -11.61 6.03
N GLU A 24 -14.36 -12.05 5.33
CA GLU A 24 -15.08 -13.27 5.77
C GLU A 24 -14.20 -14.55 5.74
N SER A 25 -12.91 -14.48 5.35
CA SER A 25 -12.07 -15.67 5.25
C SER A 25 -10.55 -15.54 5.50
N TYR A 26 -9.99 -14.43 6.02
CA TYR A 26 -8.52 -14.36 6.17
C TYR A 26 -8.01 -13.63 7.42
N HIS A 27 -7.40 -14.38 8.33
CA HIS A 27 -6.55 -13.86 9.39
C HIS A 27 -5.15 -13.59 8.81
N SER A 28 -4.89 -12.38 8.31
CA SER A 28 -3.50 -11.96 8.11
C SER A 28 -2.93 -11.55 9.48
N ASP A 29 -1.87 -12.20 9.96
CA ASP A 29 -1.20 -11.84 11.22
C ASP A 29 -0.58 -10.43 11.21
N GLN A 30 -0.53 -9.77 10.04
CA GLN A 30 0.02 -8.44 9.87
C GLN A 30 -1.07 -7.36 9.87
N LYS A 31 -1.20 -6.65 11.00
CA LYS A 31 -2.14 -5.53 11.14
C LYS A 31 -1.69 -4.34 10.29
N PHE A 32 -2.40 -4.06 9.19
CA PHE A 32 -2.20 -2.84 8.41
C PHE A 32 -2.54 -1.59 9.24
N THR A 33 -1.68 -0.57 9.18
CA THR A 33 -1.90 0.70 9.87
C THR A 33 -2.59 1.70 8.94
N TRP A 34 -3.79 2.13 9.30
CA TRP A 34 -4.53 3.15 8.56
C TRP A 34 -4.01 4.56 8.88
N TYR A 35 -3.67 5.34 7.87
CA TYR A 35 -3.21 6.72 8.05
C TYR A 35 -4.35 7.71 7.81
N ALA A 36 -4.88 8.30 8.88
CA ALA A 36 -6.02 9.23 8.82
C ALA A 36 -5.76 10.49 7.95
N TRP A 37 -4.49 10.88 7.76
CA TRP A 37 -4.10 12.04 6.96
C TRP A 37 -3.90 11.71 5.48
N LEU A 38 -3.89 10.43 5.10
CA LEU A 38 -3.84 10.02 3.70
C LEU A 38 -5.24 9.95 3.10
N PRO A 39 -5.39 10.18 1.78
CA PRO A 39 -6.67 9.94 1.11
C PRO A 39 -7.11 8.49 1.31
N GLN A 40 -8.39 8.29 1.64
CA GLN A 40 -8.95 6.97 1.94
C GLN A 40 -8.68 5.93 0.85
N LYS A 41 -8.72 6.34 -0.42
CA LYS A 41 -8.42 5.48 -1.58
C LYS A 41 -7.00 4.91 -1.54
N ILE A 42 -6.03 5.70 -1.06
CA ILE A 42 -4.63 5.27 -0.92
C ILE A 42 -4.52 4.19 0.15
N ASN A 43 -5.14 4.40 1.32
CA ASN A 43 -5.11 3.38 2.38
C ASN A 43 -5.78 2.07 1.93
N ILE A 44 -6.93 2.13 1.24
CA ILE A 44 -7.60 0.94 0.71
C ILE A 44 -6.72 0.23 -0.32
N PHE A 45 -6.09 0.99 -1.22
CA PHE A 45 -5.21 0.43 -2.24
C PHE A 45 -4.01 -0.27 -1.62
N ALA A 46 -3.30 0.40 -0.70
CA ALA A 46 -2.16 -0.17 0.03
C ALA A 46 -2.56 -1.42 0.83
N TRP A 47 -3.68 -1.38 1.55
CA TRP A 47 -4.22 -2.54 2.24
C TRP A 47 -4.46 -3.71 1.27
N ARG A 48 -5.07 -3.45 0.11
CA ARG A 48 -5.27 -4.49 -0.92
C ARG A 48 -3.96 -5.03 -1.46
N ALA A 49 -2.99 -4.16 -1.72
CA ALA A 49 -1.68 -4.54 -2.24
C ALA A 49 -0.92 -5.45 -1.26
N PHE A 50 -0.88 -5.10 0.02
CA PHE A 50 -0.19 -5.88 1.05
C PHE A 50 -0.88 -7.20 1.41
N ASN A 51 -2.13 -7.40 0.99
CA ASN A 51 -2.90 -8.62 1.23
C ASN A 51 -3.14 -9.43 -0.06
N ASP A 52 -2.46 -9.09 -1.16
CA ASP A 52 -2.64 -9.72 -2.48
C ASP A 52 -4.10 -9.71 -3.01
N ARG A 53 -4.84 -8.64 -2.70
CA ARG A 53 -6.24 -8.44 -3.06
C ARG A 53 -6.46 -7.44 -4.18
N LEU A 54 -5.47 -7.27 -5.05
CA LEU A 54 -5.61 -6.37 -6.19
C LEU A 54 -6.46 -7.03 -7.27
N PRO A 55 -7.60 -6.42 -7.67
CA PRO A 55 -8.46 -6.99 -8.71
C PRO A 55 -7.77 -7.10 -10.07
N LEU A 56 -6.62 -6.43 -10.24
CA LEU A 56 -5.78 -6.54 -11.43
C LEU A 56 -5.18 -7.95 -11.59
N LEU A 57 -4.79 -8.62 -10.50
CA LEU A 57 -4.20 -9.96 -10.55
C LEU A 57 -5.20 -11.01 -11.07
N VAL A 58 -6.41 -10.99 -10.53
CA VAL A 58 -7.50 -11.87 -10.96
C VAL A 58 -7.85 -11.64 -12.43
N ASN A 59 -7.89 -10.37 -12.85
CA ASN A 59 -8.18 -10.01 -14.23
C ASN A 59 -7.06 -10.38 -15.21
N LEU A 60 -5.79 -10.34 -14.78
CA LEU A 60 -4.64 -10.79 -15.58
C LEU A 60 -4.63 -12.30 -15.75
N ALA A 61 -4.84 -13.04 -14.65
CA ALA A 61 -4.98 -14.50 -14.68
C ALA A 61 -6.12 -14.95 -15.61
N ASN A 62 -7.27 -14.28 -15.56
CA ASN A 62 -8.41 -14.55 -16.44
C ASN A 62 -8.13 -14.26 -17.92
N ARG A 63 -7.09 -13.48 -18.25
CA ARG A 63 -6.68 -13.17 -19.63
C ARG A 63 -5.57 -14.10 -20.14
N GLY A 64 -5.23 -15.14 -19.38
CA GLY A 64 -4.15 -16.07 -19.74
C GLY A 64 -2.76 -15.42 -19.71
N LEU A 65 -2.63 -14.26 -19.06
CA LEU A 65 -1.33 -13.71 -18.70
C LEU A 65 -0.96 -14.30 -17.34
N ASP A 66 0.28 -14.76 -17.21
CA ASP A 66 0.78 -15.19 -15.92
C ASP A 66 0.59 -14.04 -14.93
N PRO A 67 -0.11 -14.27 -13.79
CA PRO A 67 -0.32 -13.22 -12.82
C PRO A 67 1.04 -12.81 -12.27
N GLU A 68 1.59 -11.71 -12.79
CA GLU A 68 2.79 -11.11 -12.20
C GLU A 68 2.47 -10.73 -10.76
N ASP A 69 3.31 -11.21 -9.85
CA ASP A 69 3.24 -10.93 -8.42
C ASP A 69 3.07 -9.42 -8.14
N SER A 70 2.23 -9.06 -7.16
CA SER A 70 2.04 -7.67 -6.69
C SER A 70 3.40 -7.00 -6.43
N ASP A 71 4.36 -7.76 -5.90
CA ASP A 71 5.71 -7.32 -5.62
C ASP A 71 6.48 -6.94 -6.90
N HIS A 72 6.32 -7.72 -7.97
CA HIS A 72 6.90 -7.36 -9.26
C HIS A 72 6.25 -6.10 -9.82
N LEU A 73 4.92 -6.07 -9.89
CA LEU A 73 4.19 -4.99 -10.54
C LEU A 73 4.39 -3.64 -9.85
N LEU A 74 4.35 -3.61 -8.51
CA LEU A 74 4.36 -2.36 -7.74
C LEU A 74 5.74 -1.94 -7.24
N ILE A 75 6.71 -2.85 -7.22
CA ILE A 75 8.03 -2.57 -6.64
C ILE A 75 9.16 -2.82 -7.65
N ARG A 76 9.29 -4.06 -8.12
CA ARG A 76 10.49 -4.53 -8.83
C ARG A 76 10.46 -4.30 -10.35
N CYS A 77 9.31 -3.97 -10.92
CA CYS A 77 9.16 -3.70 -12.34
C CYS A 77 10.20 -2.64 -12.78
N PRO A 78 10.95 -2.82 -13.88
CA PRO A 78 12.00 -1.89 -14.29
C PRO A 78 11.54 -0.44 -14.48
N ARG A 79 10.25 -0.23 -14.80
CA ARG A 79 9.66 1.10 -14.87
C ARG A 79 9.43 1.69 -13.47
N ILE A 80 8.89 0.88 -12.58
CA ILE A 80 8.49 1.30 -11.23
C ILE A 80 9.70 1.46 -10.30
N ILE A 81 10.73 0.63 -10.44
CA ILE A 81 11.96 0.74 -9.63
C ILE A 81 12.64 2.10 -9.78
N THR A 82 12.46 2.78 -10.92
CA THR A 82 12.98 4.14 -11.13
C THR A 82 12.26 5.18 -10.27
N ILE A 83 10.96 4.98 -10.00
CA ILE A 83 10.16 5.81 -9.10
C ILE A 83 10.65 5.58 -7.67
N TRP A 84 10.79 4.32 -7.25
CA TRP A 84 11.28 4.01 -5.91
C TRP A 84 12.68 4.58 -5.67
N ARG A 85 13.62 4.44 -6.61
CA ARG A 85 14.95 5.07 -6.50
C ARG A 85 14.86 6.58 -6.27
N LYS A 86 13.96 7.28 -6.98
CA LYS A 86 13.72 8.71 -6.75
C LYS A 86 13.14 8.99 -5.37
N VAL A 87 12.13 8.23 -4.95
CA VAL A 87 11.54 8.34 -3.61
C VAL A 87 12.62 8.19 -2.55
N PHE A 88 13.42 7.12 -2.57
CA PHE A 88 14.51 6.91 -1.60
C PHE A 88 15.56 8.04 -1.65
N SER A 89 15.89 8.54 -2.85
CA SER A 89 16.85 9.65 -3.01
C SER A 89 16.37 10.96 -2.38
N TRP A 90 15.07 11.25 -2.38
CA TRP A 90 14.52 12.45 -1.73
C TRP A 90 14.73 12.44 -0.21
N TRP A 91 14.81 11.24 0.36
CA TRP A 91 15.00 11.03 1.79
C TRP A 91 16.47 10.81 2.16
N LYS A 92 17.39 10.83 1.18
CA LYS A 92 18.82 10.53 1.37
C LYS A 92 19.05 9.14 1.99
N ILE A 93 18.20 8.19 1.64
CA ILE A 93 18.28 6.80 2.07
C ILE A 93 18.83 6.00 0.89
N ASP A 94 19.82 5.14 1.15
CA ASP A 94 20.34 4.23 0.14
C ASP A 94 19.25 3.27 -0.34
N PHE A 95 19.21 3.06 -1.65
CA PHE A 95 18.20 2.19 -2.24
C PHE A 95 18.45 0.74 -1.81
N PRO A 96 17.49 0.08 -1.14
CA PRO A 96 17.68 -1.28 -0.64
C PRO A 96 17.82 -2.29 -1.78
N SER A 97 18.73 -3.26 -1.62
CA SER A 97 18.98 -4.30 -2.63
C SER A 97 17.84 -5.31 -2.75
N ASN A 98 17.08 -5.54 -1.68
CA ASN A 98 15.96 -6.47 -1.59
C ASN A 98 14.64 -5.74 -1.30
N ILE A 99 14.31 -4.74 -2.11
CA ILE A 99 13.04 -4.03 -2.00
C ILE A 99 11.85 -4.96 -2.31
N SER A 100 10.81 -4.88 -1.47
CA SER A 100 9.54 -5.62 -1.63
C SER A 100 8.39 -4.85 -0.96
N LEU A 101 7.15 -5.25 -1.20
CA LEU A 101 5.94 -4.75 -0.56
C LEU A 101 6.01 -4.95 0.95
N ALA A 102 6.49 -6.11 1.40
CA ALA A 102 6.72 -6.38 2.82
C ALA A 102 7.74 -5.40 3.42
N PHE A 103 8.84 -5.12 2.70
CA PHE A 103 9.82 -4.12 3.11
C PHE A 103 9.19 -2.73 3.19
N ILE A 104 8.37 -2.34 2.21
CA ILE A 104 7.66 -1.05 2.23
C ILE A 104 6.69 -0.96 3.40
N ALA A 105 5.97 -2.04 3.71
CA ALA A 105 5.06 -2.10 4.86
C ALA A 105 5.80 -1.89 6.20
N SER A 106 7.03 -2.39 6.32
CA SER A 106 7.88 -2.21 7.50
C SER A 106 8.86 -1.04 7.40
N SER A 107 8.86 -0.25 6.32
CA SER A 107 9.98 0.65 6.01
C SER A 107 10.19 1.75 7.06
N SER A 108 9.12 2.20 7.74
CA SER A 108 9.22 3.16 8.84
C SER A 108 10.04 2.69 10.04
N SER A 109 10.19 1.38 10.27
CA SER A 109 11.02 0.83 11.35
C SER A 109 12.43 0.45 10.90
N CYS A 110 12.69 0.37 9.58
CA CYS A 110 13.97 -0.05 9.02
C CYS A 110 15.02 1.07 8.97
N PHE A 111 14.61 2.34 9.14
CA PHE A 111 15.50 3.50 8.99
C PHE A 111 15.60 4.32 10.27
N PRO A 112 16.76 4.95 10.55
CA PRO A 112 16.98 5.80 11.72
C PRO A 112 16.33 7.19 11.54
N LEU A 113 15.04 7.20 11.21
CA LEU A 113 14.23 8.42 11.10
C LEU A 113 13.61 8.75 12.47
N ASN A 114 13.44 10.03 12.77
CA ASN A 114 12.61 10.42 13.91
C ASN A 114 11.14 10.02 13.65
N LYS A 115 10.34 9.91 14.73
CA LYS A 115 8.95 9.41 14.66
C LYS A 115 8.07 10.16 13.64
N HIS A 116 8.24 11.48 13.52
CA HIS A 116 7.45 12.28 12.60
C HIS A 116 7.88 12.03 11.15
N SER A 117 9.18 12.11 10.87
CA SER A 117 9.76 11.83 9.55
C SER A 117 9.46 10.40 9.10
N ALA A 118 9.55 9.41 9.99
CA ALA A 118 9.19 8.01 9.69
C ALA A 118 7.72 7.87 9.27
N LYS A 119 6.81 8.60 9.95
CA LYS A 119 5.38 8.60 9.62
C LYS A 119 5.12 9.24 8.25
N VAL A 120 5.79 10.36 7.96
CA VAL A 120 5.68 11.03 6.65
C VAL A 120 6.27 10.17 5.55
N PHE A 121 7.44 9.57 5.78
CA PHE A 121 8.10 8.66 4.85
C PHE A 121 7.19 7.50 4.47
N GLN A 122 6.61 6.82 5.48
CA GLN A 122 5.67 5.74 5.24
C GLN A 122 4.47 6.21 4.39
N GLY A 123 3.93 7.39 4.68
CA GLY A 123 2.85 7.95 3.87
C GLY A 123 3.25 8.22 2.41
N VAL A 124 4.47 8.73 2.18
CA VAL A 124 5.00 8.89 0.82
C VAL A 124 5.15 7.54 0.12
N CYS A 125 5.65 6.51 0.81
CA CYS A 125 5.73 5.16 0.27
C CYS A 125 4.34 4.62 -0.10
N LEU A 126 3.31 4.83 0.74
CA LEU A 126 1.95 4.40 0.43
C LEU A 126 1.33 5.14 -0.76
N ILE A 127 1.70 6.40 -0.98
CA ILE A 127 1.26 7.18 -2.14
C ILE A 127 1.99 6.75 -3.42
N ALA A 128 3.22 6.25 -3.30
CA ALA A 128 4.05 5.82 -4.42
C ALA A 128 3.72 4.41 -4.93
N LEU A 129 2.94 3.63 -4.17
CA LEU A 129 2.33 2.36 -4.61
C LEU A 129 1.29 2.61 -5.70
#